data_AF-N1U9Z9-F1
#
_entry.id   AF-N1U9Z9-F1
#
_cell.length_a   1.000
_cell.length_b   1.000
_cell.length_c   1.000
_cell.angle_alpha   90.00
_cell.angle_beta   90.00
_cell.angle_gamma   90.00
#
_symmetry.space_group_name_H-M   'P 1'
#
loop_
_entity.id
_entity.type
_entity.pdbx_description
1 polymer ?
#
loop_
_entity_poly.entity_id
_entity_poly.type
_entity_poly.pdbx_seq_one_letter_code
_entity_poly.pdbx_strand_id
1 'polypeptide(L)'
;MKISLSHRGIPLQSWEVTLYEIPPYTSIKRKIKTWSGEGQPGSEIFWEGLDESGVRIGSLSDFYFEWKYADVLGRKSSGRGAEFKTEILVVEEDHSLRISIPESQVKTRWWRLPGKIRSILSEYPGYNIELQSHSSHQGDEEVNQVQTEERARDAFEYFFSKTIPFGRIRFRGYGESLPLIPGSGEYEADKNQRIDFYLSP
;
A
#
# COMPACT_ATOMS: atom_id res chain seq x y z
N MET A 1 1.97 11.28 -6.77
CA MET A 1 1.05 12.12 -5.96
C MET A 1 1.62 13.53 -5.85
N LYS A 2 0.78 14.56 -5.77
CA LYS A 2 1.20 15.96 -5.56
C LYS A 2 0.78 16.43 -4.18
N ILE A 3 1.71 17.03 -3.44
CA ILE A 3 1.46 17.63 -2.12
C ILE A 3 1.70 19.12 -2.25
N SER A 4 0.69 19.94 -2.00
CA SER A 4 0.84 21.39 -2.09
C SER A 4 1.15 21.99 -0.72
N LEU A 5 2.16 22.87 -0.68
CA LEU A 5 2.49 23.64 0.51
C LEU A 5 2.14 25.10 0.25
N SER A 6 1.34 25.69 1.14
CA SER A 6 0.99 27.11 1.07
C SER A 6 1.31 27.77 2.40
N HIS A 7 1.99 28.91 2.32
CA HIS A 7 2.30 29.75 3.45
C HIS A 7 1.78 31.17 3.22
N ARG A 8 1.28 31.84 4.27
CA ARG A 8 0.86 33.24 4.21
C ARG A 8 1.54 34.02 5.33
N GLY A 9 2.00 35.22 5.01
CA GLY A 9 2.62 36.13 5.97
C GLY A 9 4.15 36.12 5.92
N ILE A 10 4.79 35.97 7.08
CA ILE A 10 6.24 36.19 7.25
C ILE A 10 7.03 35.04 6.60
N PRO A 11 8.00 35.32 5.71
CA PRO A 11 8.79 34.27 5.04
C PRO A 11 9.38 33.22 5.99
N LEU A 12 9.41 31.99 5.52
CA LEU A 12 10.00 30.88 6.26
C LEU A 12 11.52 30.91 6.13
N GLN A 13 12.23 30.61 7.22
CA GLN A 13 13.66 30.35 7.25
C GLN A 13 13.93 28.88 6.95
N SER A 14 13.13 27.97 7.54
CA SER A 14 13.23 26.54 7.28
C SER A 14 11.89 25.86 7.48
N TRP A 15 11.73 24.72 6.83
CA TRP A 15 10.53 23.90 6.92
C TRP A 15 10.88 22.42 6.83
N GLU A 16 10.03 21.60 7.41
CA GLU A 16 10.07 20.15 7.30
C GLU A 16 8.63 19.62 7.27
N VAL A 17 8.39 18.67 6.38
CA VAL A 17 7.14 17.94 6.24
C VAL A 17 7.47 16.46 6.28
N THR A 18 6.82 15.73 7.17
CA THR A 18 6.99 14.28 7.32
C THR A 18 5.67 13.59 7.04
N LEU A 19 5.69 12.63 6.13
CA LEU A 19 4.60 11.72 5.85
C LEU A 19 4.67 10.50 6.76
N TYR A 20 3.54 10.18 7.39
CA TYR A 20 3.36 8.98 8.21
C TYR A 20 2.26 8.10 7.65
N GLU A 21 2.48 6.79 7.71
CA GLU A 21 1.45 5.76 7.52
C GLU A 21 0.83 5.42 8.87
N ILE A 22 -0.48 5.16 8.86
CA ILE A 22 -1.24 4.64 9.98
C ILE A 22 -1.46 3.15 9.71
N PRO A 23 -0.64 2.26 10.29
CA PRO A 23 -0.82 0.84 10.04
C PRO A 23 -2.10 0.35 10.71
N PRO A 24 -2.87 -0.57 10.09
CA PRO A 24 -4.13 -1.04 10.67
C PRO A 24 -3.95 -1.94 11.90
N TYR A 25 -2.74 -2.41 12.16
CA TYR A 25 -2.40 -3.42 13.18
C TYR A 25 -1.65 -2.84 14.39
N THR A 26 -1.26 -1.56 14.39
CA THR A 26 -0.53 -0.95 15.49
C THR A 26 -0.88 0.53 15.68
N SER A 27 -0.75 1.02 16.92
CA SER A 27 -0.84 2.44 17.24
C SER A 27 0.44 3.21 16.93
N ILE A 28 1.52 2.50 16.57
CA ILE A 28 2.81 3.11 16.23
C ILE A 28 2.75 3.64 14.79
N LYS A 29 2.91 4.96 14.66
CA LYS A 29 3.03 5.61 13.35
C LYS A 29 4.34 5.19 12.67
N ARG A 30 4.26 4.83 11.38
CA ARG A 30 5.44 4.52 10.57
C ARG A 30 5.82 5.75 9.76
N LYS A 31 7.05 6.25 9.94
CA LYS A 31 7.58 7.34 9.12
C LYS A 31 7.85 6.82 7.71
N ILE A 32 7.36 7.53 6.71
CA ILE A 32 7.49 7.15 5.31
C ILE A 32 8.55 7.98 4.62
N LYS A 33 8.45 9.31 4.73
CA LYS A 33 9.34 10.22 4.04
C LYS A 33 9.33 11.58 4.71
N THR A 34 10.51 12.15 4.89
CA THR A 34 10.67 13.55 5.29
C THR A 34 11.19 14.37 4.11
N TRP A 35 10.54 15.51 3.87
CA TRP A 35 11.04 16.57 2.99
C TRP A 35 11.36 17.78 3.85
N SER A 36 12.45 18.46 3.54
CA SER A 36 12.84 19.69 4.22
C SER A 36 13.51 20.67 3.27
N GLY A 37 13.59 21.92 3.69
CA GLY A 37 14.27 22.96 2.93
C GLY A 37 14.47 24.23 3.73
N GLU A 38 15.33 25.09 3.21
CA GLU A 38 15.52 26.45 3.68
C GLU A 38 14.67 27.41 2.84
N GLY A 39 14.32 28.56 3.42
CA GLY A 39 13.49 29.55 2.77
C GLY A 39 12.04 29.09 2.60
N GLN A 40 11.40 29.60 1.55
CA GLN A 40 10.01 29.27 1.24
C GLN A 40 9.92 27.91 0.50
N PRO A 41 9.04 26.99 0.91
CA PRO A 41 8.84 25.74 0.19
C PRO A 41 8.36 26.01 -1.25
N GLY A 42 8.73 25.12 -2.17
CA GLY A 42 8.11 25.08 -3.50
C GLY A 42 6.60 24.83 -3.39
N SER A 43 5.86 25.20 -4.45
CA SER A 43 4.40 25.06 -4.47
C SER A 43 3.92 23.60 -4.40
N GLU A 44 4.77 22.65 -4.83
CA GLU A 44 4.46 21.23 -4.86
C GLU A 44 5.66 20.39 -4.44
N ILE A 45 5.38 19.34 -3.65
CA ILE A 45 6.29 18.22 -3.39
C ILE A 45 5.78 17.03 -4.19
N PHE A 46 6.68 16.41 -4.95
CA PHE A 46 6.39 15.18 -5.67
C PHE A 46 6.74 13.97 -4.82
N TRP A 47 5.83 13.00 -4.81
CA TRP A 47 6.04 11.71 -4.16
C TRP A 47 5.64 10.55 -5.07
N GLU A 48 6.58 9.63 -5.27
CA GLU A 48 6.50 8.45 -6.13
C GLU A 48 5.82 7.24 -5.46
N GLY A 49 5.42 7.38 -4.20
CA GLY A 49 4.85 6.27 -3.42
C GLY A 49 5.91 5.34 -2.82
N LEU A 50 7.15 5.82 -2.66
CA LEU A 50 8.25 5.09 -2.04
C LEU A 50 8.62 5.70 -0.68
N ASP A 51 9.00 4.88 0.28
CA ASP A 51 9.58 5.34 1.54
C ASP A 51 11.06 5.78 1.40
N GLU A 52 11.70 6.16 2.51
CA GLU A 52 13.11 6.58 2.55
C GLU A 52 14.10 5.47 2.14
N SER A 53 13.71 4.21 2.28
CA SER A 53 14.51 3.05 1.88
C SER A 53 14.24 2.61 0.43
N GLY A 54 13.35 3.31 -0.28
CA GLY A 54 12.95 2.96 -1.65
C GLY A 54 11.89 1.87 -1.73
N VAL A 55 11.28 1.46 -0.62
CA VAL A 55 10.22 0.45 -0.61
C VAL A 55 8.89 1.09 -0.99
N ARG A 56 8.16 0.46 -1.91
CA ARG A 56 6.85 0.93 -2.36
C ARG A 56 5.79 0.74 -1.28
N ILE A 57 4.97 1.76 -1.10
CA ILE A 57 3.79 1.72 -0.24
C ILE A 57 2.70 0.82 -0.84
N GLY A 58 2.03 0.05 0.02
CA GLY A 58 0.96 -0.86 -0.39
C GLY A 58 -0.41 -0.20 -0.61
N SER A 59 -1.31 -0.96 -1.22
CA SER A 59 -2.70 -0.54 -1.48
C SER A 59 -3.49 -0.28 -0.19
N LEU A 60 -4.47 0.64 -0.27
CA LEU A 60 -5.46 0.91 0.77
C LEU A 60 -4.92 1.41 2.11
N SER A 61 -3.64 1.79 2.16
CA SER A 61 -2.96 2.38 3.32
C SER A 61 -3.46 3.80 3.61
N ASP A 62 -3.56 4.11 4.90
CA ASP A 62 -3.96 5.39 5.48
C ASP A 62 -2.72 6.23 5.83
N PHE A 63 -2.75 7.53 5.55
CA PHE A 63 -1.62 8.44 5.73
C PHE A 63 -2.03 9.77 6.33
N TYR A 64 -1.06 10.46 6.91
CA TYR A 64 -1.18 11.85 7.29
C TYR A 64 0.17 12.56 7.28
N PHE A 65 0.14 13.90 7.24
CA PHE A 65 1.35 14.71 7.31
C PHE A 65 1.55 15.31 8.71
N GLU A 66 2.80 15.43 9.14
CA GLU A 66 3.20 16.37 10.19
C GLU A 66 4.11 17.41 9.54
N TRP A 67 4.00 18.66 9.97
CA TRP A 67 4.85 19.73 9.48
C TRP A 67 5.44 20.51 10.66
N LYS A 68 6.62 21.09 10.44
CA LYS A 68 7.24 22.06 11.33
C LYS A 68 7.97 23.11 10.51
N TYR A 69 8.02 24.35 11.01
CA TYR A 69 8.76 25.43 10.36
C TYR A 69 9.40 26.37 11.38
N ALA A 70 10.40 27.12 10.91
CA ALA A 70 10.90 28.33 11.56
C ALA A 70 10.77 29.49 10.56
N ASP A 71 10.35 30.66 11.03
CA ASP A 71 10.33 31.87 10.20
C ASP A 71 11.60 32.72 10.39
N VAL A 72 11.77 33.74 9.55
CA VAL A 72 12.94 34.64 9.59
C VAL A 72 13.07 35.46 10.88
N LEU A 73 12.02 35.49 11.72
CA LEU A 73 12.06 36.11 13.06
C LEU A 73 12.40 35.09 14.16
N GLY A 74 12.70 33.84 13.79
CA GLY A 74 13.04 32.75 14.71
C GLY A 74 11.85 32.09 15.39
N ARG A 75 10.61 32.44 15.00
CA ARG A 75 9.41 31.79 15.59
C ARG A 75 9.25 30.41 14.97
N LYS A 76 8.89 29.44 15.80
CA LYS A 76 8.73 28.04 15.41
C LYS A 76 7.30 27.59 15.61
N SER A 77 6.81 26.73 14.72
CA SER A 77 5.50 26.11 14.84
C SER A 77 5.53 24.71 14.22
N SER A 78 4.60 23.88 14.65
CA SER A 78 4.37 22.54 14.11
C SER A 78 2.89 22.19 14.15
N GLY A 79 2.50 21.20 13.37
CA GLY A 79 1.13 20.73 13.34
C GLY A 79 0.95 19.44 12.54
N ARG A 80 -0.30 18.99 12.49
CA ARG A 80 -0.76 17.85 11.69
C ARG A 80 -1.51 18.37 10.47
N GLY A 81 -1.16 17.83 9.31
CA GLY A 81 -1.84 18.07 8.03
C GLY A 81 -3.02 17.11 7.80
N ALA A 82 -3.57 17.17 6.59
CA ALA A 82 -4.70 16.34 6.19
C ALA A 82 -4.33 14.85 6.16
N GLU A 83 -5.34 14.03 6.45
CA GLU A 83 -5.29 12.59 6.23
C GLU A 83 -5.68 12.26 4.79
N PHE A 84 -5.06 11.23 4.23
CA PHE A 84 -5.42 10.72 2.92
C PHE A 84 -5.20 9.21 2.84
N LYS A 85 -5.77 8.59 1.81
CA LYS A 85 -5.73 7.15 1.58
C LYS A 85 -5.19 6.84 0.20
N THR A 86 -4.37 5.80 0.11
CA THR A 86 -4.05 5.19 -1.19
C THR A 86 -5.21 4.34 -1.67
N GLU A 87 -5.47 4.33 -2.97
CA GLU A 87 -6.44 3.41 -3.55
C GLU A 87 -5.84 2.01 -3.73
N ILE A 88 -6.43 1.21 -4.62
CA ILE A 88 -5.84 -0.05 -5.05
C ILE A 88 -4.77 0.29 -6.08
N LEU A 89 -3.53 -0.13 -5.81
CA LEU A 89 -2.42 0.12 -6.70
C LEU A 89 -2.28 -1.04 -7.68
N VAL A 90 -2.17 -0.69 -8.97
CA VAL A 90 -1.74 -1.62 -10.02
C VAL A 90 -0.27 -1.32 -10.28
N VAL A 91 0.59 -2.29 -10.02
CA VAL A 91 2.03 -2.18 -10.17
C VAL A 91 2.44 -2.94 -11.42
N GLU A 92 3.21 -2.29 -12.30
CA GLU A 92 3.80 -2.95 -13.45
C GLU A 92 5.06 -3.72 -13.02
N GLU A 93 5.11 -4.99 -13.39
CA GLU A 93 6.25 -5.90 -13.29
C GLU A 93 6.60 -6.33 -14.72
N ASP A 94 7.77 -6.95 -14.94
CA ASP A 94 8.22 -7.33 -16.29
C ASP A 94 7.12 -7.97 -17.16
N HIS A 95 6.58 -7.18 -18.10
CA HIS A 95 5.43 -7.49 -18.96
C HIS A 95 4.11 -7.93 -18.27
N SER A 96 4.01 -7.80 -16.95
CA SER A 96 2.89 -8.26 -16.12
C SER A 96 2.40 -7.15 -15.19
N LEU A 97 1.24 -7.33 -14.57
CA LEU A 97 0.73 -6.39 -13.57
C LEU A 97 0.45 -7.12 -12.26
N ARG A 98 0.66 -6.44 -11.14
CA ARG A 98 0.35 -6.95 -9.81
C ARG A 98 -0.54 -5.98 -9.05
N ILE A 99 -1.59 -6.52 -8.44
CA ILE A 99 -2.37 -5.83 -7.43
C ILE A 99 -2.16 -6.58 -6.11
N SER A 100 -1.56 -5.94 -5.12
CA SER A 100 -1.32 -6.52 -3.80
C SER A 100 -2.21 -5.88 -2.75
N ILE A 101 -3.01 -6.71 -2.06
CA ILE A 101 -3.87 -6.29 -0.96
C ILE A 101 -3.49 -7.05 0.32
N PRO A 102 -3.00 -6.37 1.38
CA PRO A 102 -2.78 -7.00 2.68
C PRO A 102 -4.06 -7.64 3.22
N GLU A 103 -3.94 -8.80 3.85
CA GLU A 103 -5.11 -9.55 4.35
C GLU A 103 -5.89 -8.73 5.39
N SER A 104 -5.19 -7.93 6.20
CA SER A 104 -5.79 -6.97 7.14
C SER A 104 -6.77 -6.03 6.43
N GLN A 105 -6.38 -5.51 5.26
CA GLN A 105 -7.19 -4.60 4.45
C GLN A 105 -8.39 -5.31 3.81
N VAL A 106 -8.23 -6.57 3.39
CA VAL A 106 -9.33 -7.41 2.90
C VAL A 106 -10.41 -7.56 3.98
N LYS A 107 -10.00 -7.94 5.20
CA LYS A 107 -10.90 -8.11 6.35
C LYS A 107 -11.62 -6.80 6.70
N THR A 108 -10.91 -5.69 6.78
CA THR A 108 -11.50 -4.38 7.12
C THR A 108 -12.52 -3.90 6.09
N ARG A 109 -12.36 -4.24 4.80
CA ARG A 109 -13.17 -3.69 3.69
C ARG A 109 -13.98 -4.77 2.95
N TRP A 110 -14.35 -5.82 3.65
CA TRP A 110 -14.86 -7.07 3.06
C TRP A 110 -16.13 -6.93 2.20
N TRP A 111 -16.96 -5.89 2.36
CA TRP A 111 -18.17 -5.74 1.54
C TRP A 111 -17.94 -4.98 0.23
N ARG A 112 -16.94 -4.08 0.16
CA ARG A 112 -16.72 -3.20 -1.02
C ARG A 112 -15.61 -3.70 -1.94
N LEU A 113 -14.65 -4.44 -1.39
CA LEU A 113 -13.43 -4.79 -2.11
C LEU A 113 -13.69 -5.66 -3.36
N PRO A 114 -14.61 -6.65 -3.37
CA PRO A 114 -14.81 -7.50 -4.53
C PRO A 114 -15.29 -6.73 -5.77
N GLY A 115 -16.21 -5.79 -5.59
CA GLY A 115 -16.68 -4.95 -6.70
C GLY A 115 -15.57 -4.08 -7.28
N LYS A 116 -14.74 -3.48 -6.43
CA LYS A 116 -13.60 -2.67 -6.86
C LYS A 116 -12.56 -3.49 -7.63
N ILE A 117 -12.17 -4.64 -7.09
CA ILE A 117 -11.21 -5.54 -7.74
C ILE A 117 -11.73 -5.99 -9.10
N ARG A 118 -12.99 -6.44 -9.18
CA ARG A 118 -13.58 -6.84 -10.47
C ARG A 118 -13.62 -5.70 -11.49
N SER A 119 -13.92 -4.47 -11.04
CA SER A 119 -13.87 -3.28 -11.90
C SER A 119 -12.47 -3.08 -12.49
N ILE A 120 -11.43 -3.09 -11.66
CA ILE A 120 -10.05 -2.90 -12.12
C ILE A 120 -9.63 -4.03 -13.07
N LEU A 121 -9.89 -5.28 -12.72
CA LEU A 121 -9.53 -6.44 -13.56
C LEU A 121 -10.27 -6.47 -14.92
N SER A 122 -11.44 -5.82 -15.01
CA SER A 122 -12.19 -5.68 -16.26
C SER A 122 -11.55 -4.74 -17.27
N GLU A 123 -10.67 -3.83 -16.82
CA GLU A 123 -9.91 -2.92 -17.69
C GLU A 123 -8.78 -3.64 -18.45
N TYR A 124 -8.46 -4.88 -18.07
CA TYR A 124 -7.36 -5.68 -18.63
C TYR A 124 -7.83 -6.99 -19.30
N PRO A 125 -8.83 -6.98 -20.20
CA PRO A 125 -9.52 -8.20 -20.66
C PRO A 125 -8.63 -9.26 -21.33
N GLY A 126 -7.46 -8.87 -21.86
CA GLY A 126 -6.50 -9.78 -22.49
C GLY A 126 -5.56 -10.53 -21.54
N TYR A 127 -5.54 -10.17 -20.25
CA TYR A 127 -4.62 -10.78 -19.28
C TYR A 127 -5.25 -11.99 -18.58
N ASN A 128 -4.49 -13.06 -18.44
CA ASN A 128 -4.79 -14.14 -17.49
C ASN A 128 -4.53 -13.66 -16.06
N ILE A 129 -5.33 -14.14 -15.11
CA ILE A 129 -5.23 -13.72 -13.71
C ILE A 129 -4.90 -14.92 -12.84
N GLU A 130 -3.89 -14.78 -12.00
CA GLU A 130 -3.60 -15.68 -10.91
C GLU A 130 -3.83 -14.97 -9.58
N LEU A 131 -4.82 -15.44 -8.82
CA LEU A 131 -5.02 -15.03 -7.43
C LEU A 131 -4.04 -15.80 -6.56
N GLN A 132 -3.12 -15.09 -5.92
CA GLN A 132 -2.08 -15.67 -5.09
C GLN A 132 -2.35 -15.33 -3.63
N SER A 133 -2.32 -16.32 -2.75
CA SER A 133 -2.30 -16.09 -1.31
C SER A 133 -0.89 -16.31 -0.77
N HIS A 134 -0.45 -15.39 0.08
CA HIS A 134 0.87 -15.43 0.71
C HIS A 134 0.74 -15.34 2.24
N SER A 135 1.70 -15.93 2.93
CA SER A 135 1.88 -15.83 4.38
C SER A 135 3.09 -14.96 4.69
N SER A 136 3.12 -14.40 5.90
CA SER A 136 4.36 -13.91 6.47
C SER A 136 5.27 -15.08 6.90
N HIS A 137 6.52 -14.80 7.23
CA HIS A 137 7.53 -15.80 7.64
C HIS A 137 7.27 -16.42 9.03
N GLN A 138 6.20 -16.06 9.74
CA GLN A 138 5.91 -16.67 11.04
C GLN A 138 5.20 -18.01 10.86
N GLY A 139 5.70 -19.06 11.53
CA GLY A 139 5.05 -20.37 11.59
C GLY A 139 5.87 -21.47 10.93
N ASP A 140 5.20 -22.59 10.67
CA ASP A 140 5.75 -23.73 9.95
C ASP A 140 5.47 -23.58 8.45
N GLU A 141 6.47 -23.85 7.60
CA GLU A 141 6.39 -23.63 6.16
C GLU A 141 5.32 -24.53 5.50
N GLU A 142 5.21 -25.80 5.90
CA GLU A 142 4.22 -26.73 5.36
C GLU A 142 2.80 -26.29 5.76
N VAL A 143 2.63 -25.87 7.01
CA VAL A 143 1.36 -25.31 7.50
C VAL A 143 0.99 -24.03 6.74
N ASN A 144 1.95 -23.12 6.55
CA ASN A 144 1.75 -21.88 5.80
C ASN A 144 1.35 -22.17 4.35
N GLN A 145 1.95 -23.19 3.71
CA GLN A 145 1.59 -23.61 2.36
C GLN A 145 0.14 -24.11 2.29
N VAL A 146 -0.28 -25.01 3.19
CA VAL A 146 -1.67 -25.51 3.19
C VAL A 146 -2.67 -24.38 3.45
N GLN A 147 -2.41 -23.55 4.46
CA GLN A 147 -3.33 -22.46 4.81
C GLN A 147 -3.46 -21.41 3.71
N THR A 148 -2.38 -21.10 3.00
CA THR A 148 -2.45 -20.16 1.88
C THR A 148 -3.17 -20.77 0.68
N GLU A 149 -3.06 -22.08 0.44
CA GLU A 149 -3.80 -22.75 -0.64
C GLU A 149 -5.32 -22.70 -0.39
N GLU A 150 -5.74 -23.04 0.84
CA GLU A 150 -7.15 -22.93 1.25
C GLU A 150 -7.65 -21.48 1.17
N ARG A 151 -6.85 -20.53 1.65
CA ARG A 151 -7.18 -19.10 1.59
C ARG A 151 -7.27 -18.57 0.16
N ALA A 152 -6.44 -19.05 -0.76
CA ALA A 152 -6.51 -18.68 -2.16
C ALA A 152 -7.82 -19.15 -2.81
N ARG A 153 -8.27 -20.37 -2.50
CA ARG A 153 -9.57 -20.88 -2.93
C ARG A 153 -10.71 -20.04 -2.37
N ASP A 154 -10.71 -19.77 -1.08
CA ASP A 154 -11.78 -19.02 -0.42
C ASP A 154 -11.83 -17.57 -0.94
N ALA A 155 -10.66 -16.96 -1.16
CA ALA A 155 -10.54 -15.64 -1.78
C ALA A 155 -11.07 -15.65 -3.22
N PHE A 156 -10.78 -16.69 -4.00
CA PHE A 156 -11.32 -16.83 -5.36
C PHE A 156 -12.85 -16.83 -5.36
N GLU A 157 -13.47 -17.63 -4.49
CA GLU A 157 -14.93 -17.65 -4.36
C GLU A 157 -15.47 -16.28 -3.92
N TYR A 158 -14.83 -15.67 -2.93
CA TYR A 158 -15.21 -14.36 -2.42
C TYR A 158 -15.13 -13.23 -3.46
N PHE A 159 -14.06 -13.20 -4.27
CA PHE A 159 -13.88 -12.18 -5.29
C PHE A 159 -14.72 -12.44 -6.55
N PHE A 160 -14.96 -13.70 -6.91
CA PHE A 160 -15.39 -14.06 -8.27
C PHE A 160 -16.62 -14.96 -8.40
N SER A 161 -17.25 -15.41 -7.30
CA SER A 161 -18.41 -16.33 -7.28
C SER A 161 -19.64 -15.94 -8.14
N LYS A 162 -19.67 -14.78 -8.80
CA LYS A 162 -20.87 -14.26 -9.48
C LYS A 162 -20.70 -13.73 -10.90
N THR A 163 -19.50 -13.64 -11.51
CA THR A 163 -19.40 -12.80 -12.74
C THR A 163 -18.26 -13.06 -13.73
N ILE A 164 -17.36 -14.04 -13.57
CA ILE A 164 -16.16 -14.10 -14.45
C ILE A 164 -16.21 -15.24 -15.46
N PRO A 165 -15.84 -14.99 -16.74
CA PRO A 165 -15.70 -16.04 -17.74
C PRO A 165 -14.80 -17.17 -17.24
N PHE A 166 -15.32 -18.40 -17.33
CA PHE A 166 -14.60 -19.63 -17.04
C PHE A 166 -13.24 -19.62 -17.78
N GLY A 167 -12.16 -19.86 -17.05
CA GLY A 167 -10.83 -20.09 -17.63
C GLY A 167 -9.83 -18.92 -17.58
N ARG A 168 -10.27 -17.68 -17.31
CA ARG A 168 -9.34 -16.53 -17.20
C ARG A 168 -8.60 -16.46 -15.86
N ILE A 169 -9.16 -17.08 -14.82
CA ILE A 169 -8.67 -16.94 -13.45
C ILE A 169 -8.34 -18.30 -12.86
N ARG A 170 -7.13 -18.40 -12.29
CA ARG A 170 -6.70 -19.49 -11.42
C ARG A 170 -6.32 -18.94 -10.04
N PHE A 171 -6.22 -19.80 -9.04
CA PHE A 171 -5.74 -19.42 -7.71
C PHE A 171 -4.65 -20.38 -7.24
N ARG A 172 -3.78 -19.90 -6.34
CA ARG A 172 -2.71 -20.70 -5.73
C ARG A 172 -2.24 -20.11 -4.40
N GLY A 173 -1.92 -20.96 -3.44
CA GLY A 173 -1.18 -20.62 -2.22
C GLY A 173 0.33 -20.73 -2.44
N TYR A 174 1.08 -19.76 -1.93
CA TYR A 174 2.55 -19.72 -2.03
C TYR A 174 3.25 -19.83 -0.67
N GLY A 175 2.51 -20.00 0.42
CA GLY A 175 3.08 -19.95 1.77
C GLY A 175 3.90 -18.67 1.96
N GLU A 176 5.09 -18.81 2.50
CA GLU A 176 6.06 -17.71 2.70
C GLU A 176 7.12 -17.61 1.59
N SER A 177 7.02 -18.43 0.53
CA SER A 177 8.09 -18.59 -0.48
C SER A 177 8.35 -17.36 -1.35
N LEU A 178 7.39 -16.43 -1.45
CA LEU A 178 7.46 -15.22 -2.28
C LEU A 178 7.17 -13.94 -1.45
N PRO A 179 8.09 -13.53 -0.56
CA PRO A 179 7.93 -12.30 0.20
C PRO A 179 7.93 -11.08 -0.74
N LEU A 180 7.00 -10.16 -0.51
CA LEU A 180 6.93 -8.88 -1.23
C LEU A 180 8.06 -7.95 -0.79
N ILE A 181 8.33 -7.93 0.51
CA ILE A 181 9.41 -7.14 1.11
C ILE A 181 10.19 -7.99 2.13
N PRO A 182 11.52 -7.84 2.21
CA PRO A 182 12.33 -8.57 3.16
C PRO A 182 12.13 -8.02 4.59
N GLY A 183 12.26 -8.88 5.58
CA GLY A 183 12.25 -8.53 7.01
C GLY A 183 11.17 -9.26 7.81
N SER A 184 11.20 -9.05 9.12
CA SER A 184 10.39 -9.80 10.09
C SER A 184 9.60 -8.91 11.06
N GLY A 185 9.58 -7.59 10.82
CA GLY A 185 8.79 -6.65 11.60
C GLY A 185 7.29 -6.77 11.29
N GLU A 186 6.46 -6.12 12.10
CA GLU A 186 5.00 -6.13 11.92
C GLU A 186 4.57 -5.55 10.55
N TYR A 187 5.33 -4.59 10.03
CA TYR A 187 5.09 -4.01 8.71
C TYR A 187 5.35 -5.01 7.59
N GLU A 188 6.50 -5.67 7.61
CA GLU A 188 6.86 -6.69 6.64
C GLU A 188 5.90 -7.88 6.73
N ALA A 189 5.49 -8.26 7.95
CA ALA A 189 4.50 -9.30 8.15
C ALA A 189 3.14 -8.95 7.53
N ASP A 190 2.59 -7.74 7.78
CA ASP A 190 1.32 -7.30 7.17
C ASP A 190 1.41 -7.20 5.65
N LYS A 191 2.52 -6.68 5.12
CA LYS A 191 2.71 -6.59 3.67
C LYS A 191 2.90 -7.97 3.03
N ASN A 192 3.56 -8.91 3.69
CA ASN A 192 3.79 -10.25 3.15
C ASN A 192 2.55 -11.15 3.27
N GLN A 193 1.75 -10.99 4.34
CA GLN A 193 0.46 -11.66 4.50
C GLN A 193 -0.63 -10.95 3.66
N ARG A 194 -0.73 -11.35 2.38
CA ARG A 194 -1.50 -10.64 1.37
C ARG A 194 -2.19 -11.58 0.39
N ILE A 195 -3.16 -11.01 -0.33
CA ILE A 195 -3.69 -11.57 -1.57
C ILE A 195 -3.17 -10.72 -2.73
N ASP A 196 -2.52 -11.37 -3.69
CA ASP A 196 -2.12 -10.75 -4.95
C ASP A 196 -3.07 -11.17 -6.08
N PHE A 197 -3.30 -10.25 -7.01
CA PHE A 197 -3.82 -10.55 -8.34
C PHE A 197 -2.66 -10.30 -9.30
N TYR A 198 -2.08 -11.38 -9.80
CA TYR A 198 -1.02 -11.34 -10.80
C TYR A 198 -1.65 -11.48 -12.18
N LEU A 199 -1.43 -10.48 -13.04
CA LEU A 199 -1.97 -10.41 -14.39
C LEU A 199 -0.82 -10.67 -15.35
N SER A 200 -0.90 -11.75 -16.11
CA SER A 200 0.04 -12.07 -17.19
C SER A 200 -0.65 -11.99 -18.56
N PRO A 201 0.04 -11.55 -19.62
CA PRO A 201 -0.51 -11.52 -20.97
C PRO A 201 -0.86 -12.91 -21.52
#